data_AF-A0A1F8BAT2-F1
#
_entry.id   AF-A0A1F8BAT2-F1
#
_cell.length_a   1.000
_cell.length_b   1.000
_cell.length_c   1.000
_cell.angle_alpha   90.00
_cell.angle_beta   90.00
_cell.angle_gamma   90.00
#
_symmetry.space_group_name_H-M   'P 1'
#
loop_
_entity.id
_entity.type
_entity.pdbx_description
1 polymer ?
#
loop_
_entity_poly.entity_id
_entity_poly.type
_entity_poly.pdbx_seq_one_letter_code
_entity_poly.pdbx_strand_id
1 'polypeptide(L)'
;MNDDLAQEAISLALSGDWKKASEINQEILKSDPENIDALNRLSRAEAEQGNLLKARRFSQRVLKIDPFNSIAQKSLEKRKNLKKGEIYLSIPSNAQVFLEEPGKTKIVALLHLGSSKILAKLDAGDEVKLNTHAHRISVVTKDSRYVGRIPDDLSARLRNLIKKGNEYKVFIKSINKKEVKVFIRETKRSKKFSNIPSFSTEKIEYLSFTPPEFVYKKEKVHLNEENEDVV
;
A
#
# COMPACT_ATOMS: atom_id res chain seq x y z
N MET A 1 -20.92 -25.46 -8.53
CA MET A 1 -20.26 -26.15 -7.39
C MET A 1 -18.88 -25.56 -7.11
N ASN A 2 -17.97 -25.47 -8.09
CA ASN A 2 -16.64 -24.87 -7.88
C ASN A 2 -16.67 -23.39 -7.45
N ASP A 3 -17.63 -22.60 -7.93
CA ASP A 3 -17.73 -21.17 -7.55
C ASP A 3 -18.09 -20.97 -6.08
N ASP A 4 -18.86 -21.87 -5.49
CA ASP A 4 -19.27 -21.81 -4.08
C ASP A 4 -18.09 -22.15 -3.16
N LEU A 5 -17.36 -23.24 -3.50
CA LEU A 5 -16.09 -23.60 -2.85
C LEU A 5 -15.03 -22.50 -3.00
N ALA A 6 -14.98 -21.85 -4.17
CA ALA A 6 -14.08 -20.73 -4.41
C ALA A 6 -14.35 -19.55 -3.46
N GLN A 7 -15.62 -19.18 -3.28
CA GLN A 7 -16.02 -18.12 -2.35
C GLN A 7 -15.74 -18.51 -0.90
N GLU A 8 -16.03 -19.75 -0.52
CA GLU A 8 -15.74 -20.26 0.81
C GLU A 8 -14.23 -20.21 1.13
N ALA A 9 -13.39 -20.68 0.20
CA ALA A 9 -11.94 -20.63 0.35
C ALA A 9 -11.41 -19.20 0.49
N ILE A 10 -12.00 -18.23 -0.22
CA ILE A 10 -11.66 -16.81 -0.08
C ILE A 10 -12.08 -16.30 1.29
N SER A 11 -13.29 -16.62 1.76
CA SER A 11 -13.80 -16.20 3.07
C SER A 11 -12.91 -16.72 4.20
N LEU A 12 -12.50 -17.98 4.14
CA LEU A 12 -11.57 -18.60 5.09
C LEU A 12 -10.18 -17.96 5.06
N ALA A 13 -9.67 -17.63 3.87
CA ALA A 13 -8.42 -16.90 3.74
C ALA A 13 -8.50 -15.49 4.38
N LEU A 14 -9.62 -14.79 4.19
CA LEU A 14 -9.85 -13.47 4.78
C LEU A 14 -9.98 -13.51 6.31
N SER A 15 -10.52 -14.59 6.87
CA SER A 15 -10.58 -14.80 8.33
C SER A 15 -9.26 -15.30 8.93
N GLY A 16 -8.26 -15.61 8.09
CA GLY A 16 -6.96 -16.11 8.51
C GLY A 16 -6.91 -17.62 8.76
N ASP A 17 -7.99 -18.36 8.46
CA ASP A 17 -8.02 -19.82 8.50
C ASP A 17 -7.35 -20.41 7.24
N TRP A 18 -6.05 -20.19 7.12
CA TRP A 18 -5.24 -20.62 5.97
C TRP A 18 -5.23 -22.14 5.78
N LYS A 19 -5.41 -22.90 6.86
CA LYS A 19 -5.42 -24.36 6.82
C LYS A 19 -6.66 -24.85 6.09
N LYS A 20 -7.85 -24.43 6.51
CA LYS A 20 -9.10 -24.81 5.81
C LYS A 20 -9.15 -24.22 4.41
N ALA A 21 -8.67 -22.98 4.22
CA ALA A 21 -8.55 -22.41 2.88
C ALA A 21 -7.68 -23.27 1.95
N SER A 22 -6.59 -23.88 2.46
CA SER A 22 -5.76 -24.81 1.69
C SER A 22 -6.52 -26.09 1.35
N GLU A 23 -7.27 -26.66 2.31
CA GLU A 23 -8.07 -27.87 2.11
C GLU A 23 -9.13 -27.69 1.02
N ILE A 24 -9.89 -26.59 1.05
CA ILE A 24 -10.91 -26.30 0.03
C ILE A 24 -10.28 -26.04 -1.34
N ASN A 25 -9.19 -25.27 -1.41
CA ASN A 25 -8.51 -25.06 -2.70
C ASN A 25 -7.93 -26.37 -3.27
N GLN A 26 -7.50 -27.30 -2.42
CA GLN A 26 -7.10 -28.64 -2.88
C GLN A 26 -8.28 -29.44 -3.42
N GLU A 27 -9.47 -29.31 -2.83
CA GLU A 27 -10.69 -29.92 -3.33
C GLU A 27 -11.08 -29.39 -4.71
N ILE A 28 -11.02 -28.06 -4.91
CA ILE A 28 -11.22 -27.45 -6.23
C ILE A 28 -10.23 -28.02 -7.25
N LEU A 29 -8.97 -28.23 -6.87
CA LEU A 29 -7.96 -28.81 -7.76
C LEU A 29 -8.14 -30.31 -8.03
N LYS A 30 -8.97 -31.04 -7.26
CA LYS A 30 -9.34 -32.42 -7.59
C LYS A 30 -10.31 -32.46 -8.77
N SER A 31 -11.23 -31.49 -8.86
CA SER A 31 -12.18 -31.40 -9.96
C SER A 31 -11.59 -30.69 -11.17
N ASP A 32 -10.78 -29.65 -10.96
CA ASP A 32 -10.10 -28.88 -12.00
C ASP A 32 -8.61 -28.71 -11.66
N PRO A 33 -7.75 -29.66 -12.07
CA PRO A 33 -6.33 -29.64 -11.72
C PRO A 33 -5.55 -28.42 -12.24
N GLU A 34 -6.03 -27.75 -13.29
CA GLU A 34 -5.34 -26.62 -13.93
C GLU A 34 -5.94 -25.26 -13.57
N ASN A 35 -6.85 -25.23 -12.58
CA ASN A 35 -7.46 -24.00 -12.10
C ASN A 35 -6.41 -22.99 -11.58
N ILE A 36 -6.17 -21.95 -12.36
CA ILE A 36 -5.14 -20.92 -12.08
C ILE A 36 -5.42 -20.20 -10.76
N ASP A 37 -6.69 -19.86 -10.50
CA ASP A 37 -7.07 -19.12 -9.31
C ASP A 37 -6.91 -19.96 -8.03
N ALA A 38 -7.34 -21.22 -8.05
CA ALA A 38 -7.14 -22.13 -6.93
C ALA A 38 -5.66 -22.39 -6.66
N LEU A 39 -4.83 -22.56 -7.71
CA LEU A 39 -3.38 -22.69 -7.56
C LEU A 39 -2.73 -21.43 -6.95
N ASN A 40 -3.19 -20.24 -7.36
CA ASN A 40 -2.71 -18.96 -6.80
C ASN A 40 -3.13 -18.80 -5.33
N ARG A 41 -4.39 -19.10 -4.98
CA ARG A 41 -4.89 -19.06 -3.59
C ARG A 41 -4.16 -20.09 -2.71
N LEU A 42 -3.95 -21.30 -3.21
CA LEU A 42 -3.19 -22.35 -2.52
C LEU A 42 -1.73 -21.95 -2.30
N SER A 43 -1.11 -21.32 -3.30
CA SER A 43 0.24 -20.75 -3.15
C SER A 43 0.31 -19.71 -2.02
N ARG A 44 -0.71 -18.85 -1.88
CA ARG A 44 -0.78 -17.89 -0.76
C ARG A 44 -0.98 -18.64 0.56
N ALA A 45 -1.97 -19.52 0.66
CA ALA A 45 -2.29 -20.25 1.89
C ALA A 45 -1.11 -21.07 2.43
N GLU A 46 -0.35 -21.75 1.56
CA GLU A 46 0.85 -22.48 1.97
C GLU A 46 1.98 -21.54 2.43
N ALA A 47 2.09 -20.34 1.86
CA ALA A 47 3.09 -19.37 2.28
C ALA A 47 2.80 -18.82 3.68
N GLU A 48 1.53 -18.52 3.98
CA GLU A 48 1.08 -18.06 5.30
C GLU A 48 1.23 -19.13 6.38
N GLN A 49 1.14 -20.42 5.99
CA GLN A 49 1.43 -21.55 6.86
C GLN A 49 2.95 -21.82 7.04
N GLY A 50 3.82 -21.04 6.40
CA GLY A 50 5.28 -21.22 6.46
C GLY A 50 5.82 -22.30 5.52
N ASN A 51 4.97 -22.97 4.72
CA ASN A 51 5.35 -24.00 3.76
C ASN A 51 5.90 -23.39 2.45
N LEU A 52 6.97 -22.60 2.54
CA LEU A 52 7.52 -21.81 1.42
C LEU A 52 7.87 -22.64 0.18
N LEU A 53 8.31 -23.89 0.35
CA LEU A 53 8.62 -24.78 -0.78
C LEU A 53 7.37 -25.18 -1.56
N LYS A 54 6.28 -25.54 -0.86
CA LYS A 54 5.00 -25.88 -1.49
C LYS A 54 4.40 -24.66 -2.19
N ALA A 55 4.41 -23.51 -1.52
CA ALA A 55 3.95 -22.24 -2.08
C ALA A 55 4.66 -21.90 -3.40
N ARG A 56 5.98 -22.09 -3.47
CA ARG A 56 6.77 -21.85 -4.70
C ARG A 56 6.42 -22.84 -5.81
N ARG A 57 6.22 -24.12 -5.49
CA ARG A 57 5.79 -25.14 -6.48
C ARG A 57 4.45 -24.78 -7.11
N PHE A 58 3.48 -24.32 -6.33
CA PHE A 58 2.18 -23.91 -6.86
C PHE A 58 2.29 -22.67 -7.76
N SER A 59 3.03 -21.63 -7.37
CA SER A 59 3.24 -20.47 -8.26
C SER A 59 3.98 -20.85 -9.55
N GLN A 60 4.95 -21.77 -9.48
CA GLN A 60 5.64 -22.27 -10.67
C GLN A 60 4.70 -23.05 -11.59
N ARG A 61 3.75 -23.79 -11.02
CA ARG A 61 2.72 -24.50 -11.80
C ARG A 61 1.81 -23.51 -12.52
N VAL A 62 1.39 -22.43 -11.85
CA VAL A 62 0.65 -21.34 -12.51
C VAL A 62 1.42 -20.78 -13.69
N LEU A 63 2.72 -20.46 -13.52
CA LEU A 63 3.53 -19.91 -14.62
C LEU A 63 3.81 -20.89 -15.77
N LYS A 64 3.62 -22.19 -15.56
CA LYS A 64 3.67 -23.18 -16.66
C LYS A 64 2.40 -23.14 -17.51
N ILE A 65 1.26 -22.82 -16.90
CA ILE A 65 -0.05 -22.74 -17.57
C ILE A 65 -0.22 -21.34 -18.19
N ASP A 66 0.04 -20.29 -17.40
CA ASP A 66 -0.03 -18.89 -17.78
C ASP A 66 1.31 -18.18 -17.43
N PRO A 67 2.25 -18.08 -18.39
CA PRO A 67 3.54 -17.43 -18.17
C PRO A 67 3.47 -15.94 -17.81
N PHE A 68 2.37 -15.27 -18.17
CA PHE A 68 2.18 -13.82 -17.95
C PHE A 68 1.41 -13.51 -16.66
N ASN A 69 1.08 -14.53 -15.86
CA ASN A 69 0.34 -14.36 -14.63
C ASN A 69 1.09 -13.47 -13.61
N SER A 70 0.66 -12.21 -13.50
CA SER A 70 1.33 -11.22 -12.64
C SER A 70 1.28 -11.58 -11.15
N ILE A 71 0.25 -12.32 -10.70
CA ILE A 71 0.10 -12.76 -9.32
C ILE A 71 1.18 -13.80 -8.98
N ALA A 72 1.36 -14.81 -9.85
CA ALA A 72 2.36 -15.85 -9.64
C ALA A 72 3.80 -15.33 -9.77
N GLN A 73 4.07 -14.41 -10.71
CA GLN A 73 5.37 -13.74 -10.84
C GLN A 73 5.74 -12.98 -9.56
N LYS A 74 4.86 -12.07 -9.10
CA LYS A 74 5.07 -11.30 -7.85
C LYS A 74 5.24 -12.23 -6.64
N SER A 75 4.44 -13.28 -6.57
CA SER A 75 4.51 -14.29 -5.51
C SER A 75 5.88 -14.99 -5.45
N LEU A 76 6.46 -15.36 -6.59
CA LEU A 76 7.80 -15.96 -6.64
C LEU A 76 8.91 -14.96 -6.34
N GLU A 77 8.82 -13.74 -6.89
CA GLU A 77 9.80 -12.69 -6.66
C GLU A 77 9.92 -12.36 -5.17
N LYS A 78 8.78 -12.20 -4.50
CA LYS A 78 8.72 -11.94 -3.06
C LYS A 78 9.40 -13.04 -2.25
N ARG A 79 9.20 -14.29 -2.65
CA ARG A 79 9.71 -15.48 -1.94
C ARG A 79 11.12 -15.90 -2.35
N LYS A 80 11.70 -15.29 -3.39
CA LYS A 80 13.08 -15.56 -3.81
C LYS A 80 14.10 -15.21 -2.72
N ASN A 81 13.77 -14.25 -1.87
CA ASN A 81 14.67 -13.70 -0.84
C ASN A 81 14.47 -14.26 0.57
N LEU A 82 13.47 -15.11 0.80
CA LEU A 82 13.16 -15.70 2.10
C LEU A 82 13.96 -17.01 2.28
N LYS A 83 14.68 -17.16 3.41
CA LYS A 83 15.45 -18.38 3.72
C LYS A 83 14.53 -19.49 4.25
N LYS A 84 14.94 -20.76 4.09
CA LYS A 84 14.26 -21.94 4.68
C LYS A 84 14.08 -21.71 6.19
N GLY A 85 12.84 -21.78 6.68
CA GLY A 85 12.50 -21.66 8.11
C GLY A 85 12.16 -20.25 8.59
N GLU A 86 12.22 -19.22 7.74
CA GLU A 86 11.70 -17.89 8.10
C GLU A 86 10.16 -17.90 8.00
N ILE A 87 9.49 -17.79 9.15
CA ILE A 87 8.03 -17.72 9.23
C ILE A 87 7.58 -16.37 8.69
N TYR A 88 6.75 -16.43 7.67
CA TYR A 88 6.02 -15.29 7.15
C TYR A 88 4.75 -15.12 7.98
N LEU A 89 4.76 -14.17 8.92
CA LEU A 89 3.56 -13.83 9.70
C LEU A 89 2.92 -12.60 9.07
N SER A 90 2.14 -12.77 7.99
CA SER A 90 1.21 -11.72 7.60
C SER A 90 0.02 -11.83 8.53
N ILE A 91 -0.05 -10.94 9.52
CA ILE A 91 -1.28 -10.82 10.31
C ILE A 91 -2.34 -10.26 9.36
N PRO A 92 -3.52 -10.88 9.22
CA PRO A 92 -4.59 -10.33 8.41
C PRO A 92 -4.95 -8.95 8.96
N SER A 93 -4.54 -7.91 8.25
CA SER A 93 -4.93 -6.55 8.57
C SER A 93 -6.39 -6.39 8.19
N ASN A 94 -7.26 -6.11 9.16
CA ASN A 94 -8.67 -5.80 8.91
C ASN A 94 -8.75 -4.69 7.84
N ALA A 95 -9.47 -4.93 6.74
CA ALA A 95 -9.57 -4.01 5.61
C ALA A 95 -9.99 -2.60 6.03
N GLN A 96 -10.76 -2.50 7.12
CA GLN A 96 -11.22 -1.24 7.71
C GLN A 96 -10.06 -0.35 8.21
N VAL A 97 -8.90 -0.93 8.51
CA VAL A 97 -7.69 -0.20 8.90
C VAL A 97 -7.19 0.70 7.76
N PHE A 98 -7.40 0.30 6.50
CA PHE A 98 -6.94 1.02 5.31
C PHE A 98 -7.98 2.01 4.74
N LEU A 99 -9.10 2.23 5.43
CA LEU A 99 -10.07 3.24 5.01
C LEU A 99 -9.45 4.64 5.09
N GLU A 100 -9.36 5.31 3.96
CA GLU A 100 -8.86 6.68 3.86
C GLU A 100 -9.90 7.67 4.39
N GLU A 101 -9.55 8.37 5.47
CA GLU A 101 -10.36 9.42 6.08
C GLU A 101 -9.69 10.78 5.85
N PRO A 102 -10.34 11.70 5.12
CA PRO A 102 -9.82 13.04 4.87
C PRO A 102 -9.37 13.74 6.16
N GLY A 103 -8.13 14.23 6.17
CA GLY A 103 -7.55 14.92 7.32
C GLY A 103 -7.09 14.05 8.49
N LYS A 104 -7.42 12.75 8.51
CA LYS A 104 -7.03 11.78 9.54
C LYS A 104 -6.06 10.70 9.06
N THR A 105 -6.04 10.42 7.76
CA THR A 105 -5.12 9.44 7.17
C THR A 105 -4.27 10.06 6.07
N LYS A 106 -3.07 9.54 5.86
CA LYS A 106 -2.22 9.89 4.72
C LYS A 106 -1.36 8.71 4.30
N ILE A 107 -1.22 8.50 2.99
CA ILE A 107 -0.23 7.60 2.40
C ILE A 107 1.06 8.37 2.18
N VAL A 108 2.18 7.80 2.59
CA VAL A 108 3.49 8.45 2.57
C VAL A 108 4.52 7.49 2.01
N ALA A 109 5.26 7.92 0.99
CA ALA A 109 6.44 7.21 0.52
C ALA A 109 7.62 7.46 1.48
N LEU A 110 8.27 6.39 1.93
CA LEU A 110 9.42 6.49 2.82
C LEU A 110 10.69 6.83 2.05
N LEU A 111 11.52 7.67 2.65
CA LEU A 111 12.87 8.03 2.20
C LEU A 111 13.92 7.17 2.90
N HIS A 112 15.10 7.02 2.28
CA HIS A 112 16.25 6.30 2.85
C HIS A 112 15.88 4.92 3.42
N LEU A 113 15.44 4.03 2.54
CA LEU A 113 14.96 2.69 2.91
C LEU A 113 16.03 1.86 3.63
N GLY A 114 15.57 0.99 4.53
CA GLY A 114 16.40 0.03 5.26
C GLY A 114 16.92 -1.12 4.40
N SER A 115 17.60 -2.06 5.04
CA SER A 115 18.20 -3.20 4.32
C SER A 115 17.14 -4.07 3.62
N SER A 116 17.48 -4.59 2.44
CA SER A 116 16.62 -5.49 1.66
C SER A 116 16.17 -6.73 2.44
N LYS A 117 17.00 -7.22 3.37
CA LYS A 117 16.67 -8.35 4.26
C LYS A 117 15.52 -8.05 5.21
N ILE A 118 15.42 -6.82 5.71
CA ILE A 118 14.31 -6.40 6.59
C ILE A 118 13.06 -6.20 5.75
N LEU A 119 13.18 -5.51 4.62
CA LEU A 119 12.04 -5.22 3.73
C LEU A 119 11.40 -6.50 3.17
N ALA A 120 12.20 -7.53 2.88
CA ALA A 120 11.70 -8.82 2.41
C ALA A 120 10.86 -9.57 3.46
N LYS A 121 10.96 -9.20 4.74
CA LYS A 121 10.19 -9.81 5.84
C LYS A 121 8.89 -9.07 6.13
N LEU A 122 8.66 -7.93 5.50
CA LEU A 122 7.46 -7.13 5.71
C LEU A 122 6.44 -7.37 4.58
N ASP A 123 5.16 -7.32 4.93
CA ASP A 123 4.04 -7.28 3.98
C ASP A 123 3.22 -6.01 4.11
N ALA A 124 2.45 -5.70 3.06
CA ALA A 124 1.30 -4.83 3.16
C ALA A 124 0.35 -5.36 4.24
N GLY A 125 -0.08 -4.47 5.14
CA GLY A 125 -0.86 -4.85 6.33
C GLY A 125 -0.04 -4.81 7.62
N ASP A 126 1.28 -4.96 7.55
CA ASP A 126 2.11 -5.00 8.76
C ASP A 126 2.09 -3.67 9.51
N GLU A 127 1.80 -3.76 10.81
CA GLU A 127 1.86 -2.62 11.70
C GLU A 127 3.32 -2.30 12.07
N VAL A 128 3.70 -1.04 11.85
CA VAL A 128 5.02 -0.48 12.14
C VAL A 128 4.91 0.69 13.10
N LYS A 129 6.02 1.07 13.73
CA LYS A 129 6.07 2.13 14.74
C LYS A 129 6.78 3.37 14.21
N LEU A 130 6.30 4.54 14.64
CA LEU A 130 7.02 5.80 14.47
C LEU A 130 8.04 5.96 15.59
N ASN A 131 9.31 6.10 15.22
CA ASN A 131 10.38 6.47 16.13
C ASN A 131 10.72 7.96 15.93
N THR A 132 10.37 8.78 16.92
CA THR A 132 10.52 10.24 16.86
C THR A 132 11.90 10.66 17.37
N HIS A 133 12.67 11.33 16.52
CA HIS A 133 13.95 11.95 16.89
C HIS A 133 13.82 13.48 16.89
N ALA A 134 14.92 14.16 17.26
CA ALA A 134 14.96 15.61 17.38
C ALA A 134 14.50 16.34 16.11
N HIS A 135 14.88 15.89 14.90
CA HIS A 135 14.56 16.55 13.62
C HIS A 135 13.89 15.65 12.57
N ARG A 136 13.65 14.37 12.87
CA ARG A 136 13.15 13.40 11.90
C ARG A 136 12.26 12.37 12.56
N ILE A 137 11.40 11.73 11.76
CA ILE A 137 10.66 10.54 12.18
C ILE A 137 11.09 9.36 11.33
N SER A 138 11.59 8.32 11.99
CA SER A 138 11.92 7.05 11.36
C SER A 138 10.78 6.07 11.54
N VAL A 139 10.57 5.19 10.57
CA VAL A 139 9.65 4.05 10.67
C VAL A 139 10.46 2.81 11.02
N VAL A 140 10.03 2.10 12.06
CA VAL A 140 10.68 0.88 12.56
C VAL A 140 9.67 -0.25 12.71
N THR A 141 10.11 -1.49 12.60
CA THR A 141 9.27 -2.66 12.86
C THR A 141 8.95 -2.81 14.36
N LYS A 142 8.08 -3.77 14.72
CA LYS A 142 7.79 -4.08 16.15
C LYS A 142 9.05 -4.46 16.93
N ASP A 143 10.02 -5.09 16.26
CA ASP A 143 11.34 -5.46 16.79
C ASP A 143 12.37 -4.32 16.73
N SER A 144 11.93 -3.06 16.54
CA SER A 144 12.81 -1.88 16.44
C SER A 144 13.81 -1.91 15.27
N ARG A 145 13.56 -2.70 14.22
CA ARG A 145 14.40 -2.70 13.01
C ARG A 145 14.02 -1.57 12.07
N TYR A 146 15.01 -0.87 11.53
CA TYR A 146 14.79 0.31 10.68
C TYR A 146 14.22 -0.05 9.29
N VAL A 147 13.15 0.64 8.89
CA VAL A 147 12.45 0.46 7.60
C VAL A 147 12.69 1.64 6.66
N GLY A 148 12.64 2.88 7.17
CA GLY A 148 12.80 4.09 6.37
C GLY A 148 12.50 5.36 7.18
N ARG A 149 12.49 6.52 6.51
CA ARG A 149 12.19 7.84 7.10
C ARG A 149 10.98 8.47 6.45
N ILE A 150 10.23 9.24 7.23
CA ILE A 150 9.16 10.11 6.73
C ILE A 150 9.80 11.39 6.16
N PRO A 151 9.28 11.95 5.04
CA PRO A 151 9.68 13.26 4.52
C PRO A 151 9.73 14.36 5.60
N ASP A 152 10.66 15.31 5.45
CA ASP A 152 11.01 16.25 6.53
C ASP A 152 9.85 17.21 6.88
N ASP A 153 9.09 17.63 5.89
CA ASP A 153 7.89 18.47 6.03
C ASP A 153 6.83 17.79 6.92
N LEU A 154 6.51 16.53 6.60
CA LEU A 154 5.55 15.75 7.35
C LEU A 154 6.10 15.34 8.72
N SER A 155 7.39 15.03 8.80
CA SER A 155 8.10 14.75 10.05
C SER A 155 8.01 15.93 11.02
N ALA A 156 8.25 17.16 10.56
CA ALA A 156 8.15 18.35 11.39
C ALA A 156 6.73 18.55 11.96
N ARG A 157 5.72 18.38 11.10
CA ARG A 157 4.32 18.47 11.49
C ARG A 157 3.93 17.40 12.51
N LEU A 158 4.17 16.13 12.20
CA LEU A 158 3.83 15.00 13.06
C LEU A 158 4.55 15.09 14.42
N ARG A 159 5.82 15.51 14.46
CA ARG A 159 6.53 15.73 15.74
C ARG A 159 5.81 16.72 16.64
N ASN A 160 5.36 17.86 16.11
CA ASN A 160 4.63 18.87 16.87
C ASN A 160 3.30 18.33 17.41
N LEU A 161 2.58 17.55 16.58
CA LEU A 161 1.31 16.95 16.95
C LEU A 161 1.48 15.85 18.01
N ILE A 162 2.45 14.95 17.84
CA ILE A 162 2.78 13.88 18.80
C ILE A 162 3.19 14.47 20.15
N LYS A 163 4.08 15.47 20.17
CA LYS A 163 4.51 16.16 21.40
C LYS A 163 3.35 16.74 22.20
N LYS A 164 2.23 17.07 21.54
CA LYS A 164 1.04 17.67 22.15
C LYS A 164 -0.07 16.65 22.44
N GLY A 165 0.21 15.36 22.24
CA GLY A 165 -0.67 14.26 22.68
C GLY A 165 -1.52 13.62 21.58
N ASN A 166 -1.22 13.86 20.30
CA ASN A 166 -1.84 13.08 19.22
C ASN A 166 -1.16 11.71 19.09
N GLU A 167 -1.96 10.69 18.79
CA GLU A 167 -1.48 9.31 18.62
C GLU A 167 -1.78 8.82 17.20
N TYR A 168 -0.87 7.99 16.68
CA TYR A 168 -0.92 7.50 15.31
C TYR A 168 -0.62 6.01 15.27
N LYS A 169 -1.35 5.30 14.41
CA LYS A 169 -0.99 3.95 13.97
C LYS A 169 -0.46 4.01 12.55
N VAL A 170 0.52 3.16 12.25
CA VAL A 170 1.17 3.12 10.94
C VAL A 170 1.19 1.69 10.44
N PHE A 171 0.79 1.54 9.19
CA PHE A 171 0.75 0.25 8.51
C PHE A 171 1.51 0.34 7.21
N ILE A 172 2.17 -0.74 6.80
CA ILE A 172 2.71 -0.82 5.46
C ILE A 172 1.55 -0.91 4.47
N LYS A 173 1.51 0.01 3.50
CA LYS A 173 0.54 -0.01 2.39
C LYS A 173 1.06 -0.83 1.21
N SER A 174 2.32 -0.63 0.84
CA SER A 174 2.97 -1.37 -0.25
C SER A 174 4.49 -1.39 -0.08
N ILE A 175 5.12 -2.49 -0.46
CA ILE A 175 6.58 -2.67 -0.44
C ILE A 175 7.06 -3.15 -1.80
N ASN A 176 7.99 -2.40 -2.37
CA ASN A 176 8.76 -2.74 -3.55
C ASN A 176 10.26 -2.65 -3.22
N LYS A 177 11.13 -3.17 -4.11
CA LYS A 177 12.59 -3.10 -3.94
C LYS A 177 13.13 -1.66 -3.86
N LYS A 178 12.44 -0.70 -4.48
CA LYS A 178 12.85 0.71 -4.59
C LYS A 178 11.99 1.68 -3.78
N GLU A 179 10.80 1.25 -3.36
CA GLU A 179 9.80 2.14 -2.78
C GLU A 179 9.03 1.40 -1.69
N VAL A 180 8.84 2.06 -0.55
CA VAL A 180 7.96 1.58 0.53
C VAL A 180 6.98 2.69 0.84
N LYS A 181 5.69 2.40 0.78
CA LYS A 181 4.62 3.33 1.17
C LYS A 181 4.00 2.86 2.47
N VAL A 182 3.81 3.80 3.38
CA VAL A 182 3.12 3.57 4.64
C VAL A 182 1.81 4.35 4.67
N PHE A 183 0.83 3.77 5.34
CA PHE A 183 -0.44 4.37 5.67
C PHE A 183 -0.38 4.83 7.13
N ILE A 184 -0.49 6.14 7.36
CA ILE A 184 -0.48 6.73 8.71
C ILE A 184 -1.91 7.15 9.04
N ARG A 185 -2.42 6.69 10.17
CA ARG A 185 -3.78 7.00 10.67
C ARG A 185 -3.71 7.62 12.06
N GLU A 186 -4.32 8.79 12.22
CA GLU A 186 -4.56 9.39 13.52
C GLU A 186 -5.59 8.55 14.30
N THR A 187 -5.20 8.05 15.46
CA THR A 187 -6.10 7.30 16.36
C THR A 187 -6.67 8.17 17.46
N LYS A 188 -5.93 9.21 17.86
CA LYS A 188 -6.33 10.12 18.92
C LYS A 188 -5.88 11.52 18.60
N ARG A 189 -6.80 12.46 18.78
CA ARG A 189 -6.54 13.90 18.66
C ARG A 189 -6.60 14.55 20.04
N SER A 190 -5.58 15.32 20.38
CA SER A 190 -5.54 16.10 21.61
C SER A 190 -6.55 17.26 21.57
N LYS A 191 -7.09 17.63 22.73
CA LYS A 191 -8.04 18.75 22.85
C LYS A 191 -7.47 20.09 22.33
N LYS A 192 -6.14 20.25 22.38
CA LYS A 192 -5.42 21.44 21.88
C LYS A 192 -5.47 21.59 20.36
N PHE A 193 -5.78 20.52 19.63
CA PHE A 193 -5.82 20.50 18.16
C PHE A 193 -7.16 20.02 17.62
N SER A 194 -8.26 20.14 18.37
CA SER A 194 -9.58 19.67 17.93
C SER A 194 -9.91 20.06 16.49
N ASN A 195 -9.56 21.30 16.11
CA ASN A 195 -9.89 21.89 14.81
C ASN A 195 -8.76 21.82 13.77
N ILE A 196 -7.58 21.25 14.10
CA ILE A 196 -6.45 21.15 13.17
C ILE A 196 -6.30 19.69 12.74
N PRO A 197 -6.60 19.35 11.47
CA PRO A 197 -6.42 17.98 10.98
C PRO A 197 -4.95 17.60 10.96
N SER A 198 -4.62 16.32 11.18
CA SER A 198 -3.23 15.86 11.13
C SER A 198 -2.61 15.96 9.75
N PHE A 199 -3.41 15.75 8.71
CA PHE A 199 -2.97 15.77 7.32
C PHE A 199 -3.74 16.83 6.55
N SER A 200 -3.07 17.50 5.61
CA SER A 200 -3.79 18.39 4.68
C SER A 200 -4.78 17.54 3.90
N THR A 201 -6.02 17.99 3.80
CA THR A 201 -6.90 17.56 2.72
C THR A 201 -6.22 18.00 1.43
N GLU A 202 -6.00 17.09 0.49
CA GLU A 202 -5.63 17.51 -0.85
C GLU A 202 -6.72 18.49 -1.30
N LYS A 203 -6.32 19.71 -1.67
CA LYS A 203 -7.24 20.60 -2.35
C LYS A 203 -7.54 19.87 -3.65
N ILE A 204 -8.76 19.36 -3.78
CA ILE A 204 -9.29 19.04 -5.11
C ILE A 204 -9.26 20.40 -5.81
N GLU A 205 -8.25 20.62 -6.66
CA GLU A 205 -8.25 21.74 -7.59
C GLU A 205 -9.41 21.48 -8.53
N TYR A 206 -10.59 21.95 -8.12
CA TYR A 206 -11.74 22.02 -8.98
C TYR A 206 -11.40 23.04 -10.06
N LEU A 207 -10.80 22.56 -11.15
CA LEU A 207 -10.78 23.29 -12.40
C LEU A 207 -12.23 23.36 -12.86
N SER A 208 -12.89 24.48 -12.59
CA SER A 208 -14.19 24.77 -13.16
C SER A 208 -14.05 24.68 -14.67
N PHE A 209 -14.60 23.63 -15.27
CA PHE A 209 -14.66 23.49 -16.72
C PHE A 209 -15.38 24.72 -17.26
N THR A 210 -14.65 25.58 -17.96
CA THR A 210 -15.22 26.70 -18.69
C THR A 210 -15.39 26.21 -20.12
N PRO A 211 -16.63 26.05 -20.62
CA PRO A 211 -16.85 25.63 -22.00
C PRO A 211 -16.08 26.55 -22.96
N PRO A 212 -15.52 26.02 -24.07
CA PRO A 212 -14.72 26.81 -25.02
C PRO A 212 -15.45 28.05 -25.55
N GLU A 213 -16.79 28.01 -25.58
CA GLU A 213 -17.68 29.10 -25.97
C GLU A 213 -17.55 30.37 -25.11
N PHE A 214 -17.15 30.23 -23.85
CA PHE A 214 -17.01 31.34 -22.90
C PHE A 214 -15.57 31.88 -22.78
N VAL A 215 -14.62 31.31 -23.52
CA VAL A 215 -13.26 31.83 -23.58
C VAL A 215 -13.24 32.99 -24.58
N TYR A 216 -13.51 34.21 -24.10
CA TYR A 216 -13.40 35.43 -24.92
C TYR A 216 -12.00 35.49 -25.54
N LYS A 217 -11.92 35.34 -26.87
CA LYS A 217 -10.72 35.70 -27.62
C LYS A 217 -10.55 37.21 -27.45
N LYS A 218 -9.50 37.63 -26.74
CA LYS A 218 -9.05 39.02 -26.79
C LYS A 218 -8.75 39.34 -28.25
N GLU A 219 -9.61 40.12 -28.90
CA GLU A 219 -9.28 40.75 -30.16
C GLU A 219 -8.01 41.57 -29.95
N LYS A 220 -6.98 41.27 -30.73
CA LYS A 220 -5.79 42.11 -30.81
C LYS A 220 -6.23 43.40 -31.46
N VAL A 221 -6.45 44.45 -30.67
CA VAL A 221 -6.57 45.82 -31.17
C VAL A 221 -5.23 46.16 -31.84
N HIS A 222 -5.21 46.21 -33.17
CA HIS A 222 -4.13 46.85 -33.91
C HIS A 222 -4.37 48.36 -33.85
N LEU A 223 -3.52 49.06 -33.09
CA LEU A 223 -3.37 50.50 -33.20
C LEU A 223 -2.60 50.76 -34.50
N ASN A 224 -3.27 51.34 -35.49
CA ASN A 224 -2.60 51.89 -36.66
C ASN A 224 -1.94 53.21 -36.23
N GLU A 225 -0.61 53.24 -36.25
CA GLU A 225 0.15 54.49 -36.24
C GLU A 225 0.04 55.10 -37.65
N GLU A 226 -0.78 56.14 -37.80
CA GLU A 226 -0.77 56.99 -39.00
C GLU A 226 0.36 58.00 -38.89
N ASN A 227 1.10 58.11 -39.99
CA ASN A 227 2.36 58.83 -40.16
C ASN A 227 2.20 60.36 -40.00
N GLU A 228 3.06 60.97 -39.19
CA GLU A 228 3.42 62.39 -39.33
C GLU A 228 4.51 62.53 -40.39
N ASP A 229 4.13 62.87 -41.62
CA ASP A 229 5.06 63.40 -42.62
C ASP A 229 5.21 64.91 -42.41
N VAL A 230 6.42 65.31 -42.02
CA VAL A 230 6.90 66.69 -41.91
C VAL A 230 7.34 67.17 -43.31
N VAL A 231 6.74 68.26 -43.80
CA VAL A 231 7.38 69.22 -44.71
C VAL A 231 7.05 70.63 -44.23
#